data_AF-A0A496L4L7-F1
#
_entry.id   AF-A0A496L4L7-F1
#
_cell.length_a   1.000
_cell.length_b   1.000
_cell.length_c   1.000
_cell.angle_alpha   90.00
_cell.angle_beta   90.00
_cell.angle_gamma   90.00
#
_symmetry.space_group_name_H-M   'P 1'
#
loop_
_entity.id
_entity.type
_entity.pdbx_description
1 polymer ?
#
loop_
_entity_poly.entity_id
_entity_poly.type
_entity_poly.pdbx_seq_one_letter_code
_entity_poly.pdbx_strand_id
1 'polypeptide(L)'
;AIDNIFANIDKYDVVVIIRGGGATTDISAFDNYNIASHIAQFPLPVICGIGHLRDKTILDIVSNISVKTPTAAAEFIIDCLIRQETRIDNIADSVKNSISMILEKEKGAIGDMIRKLSYIRQEYTVNERINIAKQHQRLMESVWKILNKADISLSYIAEKINTEAHGKIEKHRNQIYLIEKTVALLSPESVLKRGYTIVKQDNKFIKSVAAIDKNKSFTIVFGDGDIEVNSD
;
A
#
# COMPACT_ATOMS: atom_id res chain seq x y z
N ALA A 1 -21.60 -80.11 27.06
CA ALA A 1 -21.79 -78.67 27.33
C ALA A 1 -20.70 -77.85 26.64
N ILE A 2 -19.42 -78.10 26.94
CA ILE A 2 -18.28 -77.45 26.27
C ILE A 2 -18.30 -77.70 24.75
N ASP A 3 -18.66 -78.91 24.29
CA ASP A 3 -18.78 -79.20 22.85
C ASP A 3 -19.82 -78.32 22.14
N ASN A 4 -20.89 -77.92 22.83
CA ASN A 4 -21.91 -77.03 22.26
C ASN A 4 -21.40 -75.60 22.13
N ILE A 5 -20.57 -75.16 23.09
CA ILE A 5 -19.88 -73.85 23.03
C ILE A 5 -18.89 -73.88 21.87
N PHE A 6 -18.12 -74.95 21.73
CA PHE A 6 -17.17 -75.12 20.64
C PHE A 6 -17.88 -75.08 19.27
N ALA A 7 -19.02 -75.74 19.13
CA ALA A 7 -19.83 -75.71 17.90
C ALA A 7 -20.43 -74.31 17.58
N ASN A 8 -20.46 -73.39 18.55
CA ASN A 8 -21.02 -72.05 18.41
C ASN A 8 -20.03 -70.98 18.87
N ILE A 9 -18.74 -71.15 18.55
CA ILE A 9 -17.67 -70.33 19.13
C ILE A 9 -17.86 -68.83 18.93
N ASP A 10 -18.37 -68.41 17.76
CA ASP A 10 -18.56 -66.99 17.42
C ASP A 10 -19.61 -66.27 18.27
N LYS A 11 -20.36 -67.00 19.10
CA LYS A 11 -21.37 -66.44 20.01
C LYS A 11 -20.84 -66.17 21.42
N TYR A 12 -19.60 -66.54 21.71
CA TYR A 12 -19.04 -66.48 23.07
C TYR A 12 -17.63 -65.89 23.05
N ASP A 13 -17.35 -65.00 24.00
CA ASP A 13 -16.03 -64.39 24.14
C ASP A 13 -15.13 -65.10 25.17
N VAL A 14 -15.75 -65.80 26.12
CA VAL A 14 -15.08 -66.43 27.26
C VAL A 14 -15.92 -67.60 27.80
N VAL A 15 -15.26 -68.64 28.29
CA VAL A 15 -15.91 -69.75 29.00
C VAL A 15 -15.60 -69.65 30.47
N VAL A 16 -16.61 -69.71 31.33
CA VAL A 16 -16.42 -69.69 32.79
C VAL A 16 -16.86 -71.03 33.37
N ILE A 17 -15.95 -71.72 34.03
CA ILE A 17 -16.23 -72.97 34.74
C ILE A 17 -16.24 -72.62 36.22
N ILE A 18 -17.41 -72.71 36.84
CA ILE A 18 -17.60 -72.35 38.24
C ILE A 18 -18.19 -73.51 39.01
N ARG A 19 -17.93 -73.52 40.31
CA ARG A 19 -18.52 -74.46 41.24
C ARG A 19 -18.99 -73.71 42.48
N GLY A 20 -20.21 -74.00 42.94
CA GLY A 20 -20.72 -73.49 44.21
C GLY A 20 -20.08 -74.17 45.42
N GLY A 21 -20.53 -73.81 46.63
CA GLY A 21 -20.11 -74.49 47.86
C GLY A 21 -20.69 -75.91 47.94
N GLY A 22 -19.90 -76.92 47.55
CA GLY A 22 -20.27 -78.35 47.60
C GLY A 22 -19.23 -79.20 48.33
N ALA A 23 -19.52 -80.48 48.52
CA ALA A 23 -18.64 -81.43 49.22
C ALA A 23 -17.32 -81.65 48.46
N THR A 24 -16.19 -81.88 49.15
CA THR A 24 -14.87 -82.10 48.49
C THR A 24 -14.88 -83.20 47.42
N THR A 25 -15.84 -84.12 47.46
CA THR A 25 -16.08 -85.15 46.44
C THR A 25 -16.34 -84.60 45.04
N ASP A 26 -16.96 -83.41 44.90
CA ASP A 26 -17.25 -82.86 43.57
C ASP A 26 -16.00 -82.23 42.92
N ILE A 27 -14.90 -82.07 43.64
CA ILE A 27 -13.62 -81.56 43.11
C ILE A 27 -12.98 -82.60 42.18
N SER A 28 -13.12 -83.89 42.50
CA SER A 28 -12.54 -85.00 41.73
C SER A 28 -13.02 -85.07 40.28
N ALA A 29 -14.23 -84.58 40.00
CA ALA A 29 -14.77 -84.50 38.63
C ALA A 29 -13.99 -83.52 37.73
N PHE A 30 -13.23 -82.59 38.34
CA PHE A 30 -12.42 -81.61 37.65
C PHE A 30 -10.95 -82.02 37.49
N ASP A 31 -10.54 -83.17 38.07
CA ASP A 31 -9.22 -83.79 37.91
C ASP A 31 -9.24 -84.92 36.87
N ASN A 32 -9.72 -84.61 35.66
CA ASN A 32 -9.78 -85.56 34.56
C ASN A 32 -8.88 -85.11 33.39
N TYR A 33 -7.98 -86.00 32.95
CA TYR A 33 -7.06 -85.74 31.84
C TYR A 33 -7.77 -85.29 30.56
N ASN A 34 -8.88 -85.95 30.19
CA ASN A 34 -9.58 -85.63 28.96
C ASN A 34 -10.16 -84.21 29.02
N ILE A 35 -10.81 -83.86 30.12
CA ILE A 35 -11.40 -82.53 30.31
C ILE A 35 -10.31 -81.45 30.32
N ALA A 36 -9.20 -81.70 31.03
CA ALA A 36 -8.06 -80.80 31.06
C ALA A 36 -7.40 -80.62 29.69
N SER A 37 -7.21 -81.70 28.93
CA SER A 37 -6.62 -81.65 27.58
C SER A 37 -7.50 -80.84 26.62
N HIS A 38 -8.82 -81.00 26.70
CA HIS A 38 -9.76 -80.22 25.89
C HIS A 38 -9.76 -78.74 26.27
N ILE A 39 -9.69 -78.41 27.56
CA ILE A 39 -9.67 -77.02 28.04
C ILE A 39 -8.35 -76.33 27.71
N ALA A 40 -7.22 -77.03 27.83
CA ALA A 40 -5.90 -76.50 27.47
C ALA A 40 -5.80 -76.10 25.99
N GLN A 41 -6.55 -76.78 25.12
CA GLN A 41 -6.59 -76.54 23.67
C GLN A 41 -7.82 -75.73 23.25
N PHE A 42 -8.62 -75.25 24.21
CA PHE A 42 -9.86 -74.56 23.89
C PHE A 42 -9.56 -73.20 23.26
N PRO A 43 -10.20 -72.84 22.14
CA PRO A 43 -9.89 -71.62 21.40
C PRO A 43 -10.36 -70.32 22.10
N LEU A 44 -11.33 -70.42 23.02
CA LEU A 44 -11.76 -69.30 23.86
C LEU A 44 -11.05 -69.32 25.21
N PRO A 45 -10.76 -68.15 25.82
CA PRO A 45 -10.20 -68.08 27.15
C PRO A 45 -11.13 -68.77 28.15
N VAL A 46 -10.57 -69.67 28.96
CA VAL A 46 -11.32 -70.38 30.00
C VAL A 46 -10.95 -69.82 31.38
N ILE A 47 -11.96 -69.38 32.14
CA ILE A 47 -11.83 -68.90 33.51
C ILE A 47 -12.36 -69.96 34.48
N CYS A 48 -11.53 -70.41 35.39
CA CYS A 48 -11.89 -71.41 36.40
C CYS A 48 -12.13 -70.73 37.76
N GLY A 49 -13.34 -70.85 38.30
CA GLY A 49 -13.76 -70.36 39.61
C GLY A 49 -14.23 -71.51 40.53
N ILE A 50 -13.47 -72.61 40.56
CA ILE A 50 -13.86 -73.88 41.20
C ILE A 50 -13.16 -74.09 42.56
N GLY A 51 -11.89 -73.69 42.67
CA GLY A 51 -10.99 -74.16 43.72
C GLY A 51 -10.97 -73.35 45.03
N HIS A 52 -10.72 -74.02 46.14
CA HIS A 52 -10.29 -73.38 47.40
C HIS A 52 -8.76 -73.41 47.51
N LEU A 53 -8.16 -72.47 48.27
CA LEU A 53 -6.71 -72.29 48.41
C LEU A 53 -5.87 -73.55 48.70
N ARG A 54 -6.50 -74.63 49.20
CA ARG A 54 -5.83 -75.87 49.61
C ARG A 54 -5.93 -77.00 48.58
N ASP A 55 -6.90 -76.96 47.66
CA ASP A 55 -7.19 -78.04 46.72
C ASP A 55 -7.15 -77.51 45.28
N LYS A 56 -5.94 -77.39 44.71
CA LYS A 56 -5.76 -77.03 43.29
C LYS A 56 -6.07 -78.23 42.40
N THR A 57 -6.94 -78.02 41.41
CA THR A 57 -7.26 -79.04 40.40
C THR A 57 -6.38 -78.91 39.16
N ILE A 58 -6.33 -79.95 38.33
CA ILE A 58 -5.70 -79.89 37.00
C ILE A 58 -6.36 -78.78 36.17
N LEU A 59 -7.66 -78.54 36.32
CA LEU A 59 -8.37 -77.45 35.64
C LEU A 59 -7.94 -76.05 36.05
N ASP A 60 -7.60 -75.84 37.31
CA ASP A 60 -7.00 -74.57 37.76
C ASP A 60 -5.62 -74.33 37.14
N ILE A 61 -4.92 -75.39 36.73
CA ILE A 61 -3.60 -75.32 36.12
C ILE A 61 -3.69 -75.06 34.62
N VAL A 62 -4.64 -75.72 33.93
CA VAL A 62 -4.74 -75.62 32.46
C VAL A 62 -5.63 -74.48 31.96
N SER A 63 -6.45 -73.87 32.82
CA SER A 63 -7.27 -72.72 32.47
C SER A 63 -6.43 -71.46 32.25
N ASN A 64 -6.91 -70.54 31.41
CA ASN A 64 -6.24 -69.25 31.19
C ASN A 64 -6.13 -68.45 32.48
N ILE A 65 -7.19 -68.49 33.30
CA ILE A 65 -7.30 -67.73 34.54
C ILE A 65 -7.97 -68.60 35.59
N SER A 66 -7.31 -68.81 36.72
CA SER A 66 -7.89 -69.47 37.88
C SER A 66 -8.09 -68.47 39.01
N VAL A 67 -9.31 -68.44 39.54
CA VAL A 67 -9.75 -67.62 40.66
C VAL A 67 -10.42 -68.50 41.71
N LYS A 68 -10.41 -68.04 42.96
CA LYS A 68 -10.83 -68.86 44.12
C LYS A 68 -12.34 -69.08 44.22
N THR A 69 -13.14 -68.21 43.61
CA THR A 69 -14.60 -68.24 43.78
C THR A 69 -15.31 -67.85 42.50
N PRO A 70 -16.56 -68.29 42.32
CA PRO A 70 -17.40 -67.81 41.22
C PRO A 70 -17.57 -66.28 41.23
N THR A 71 -17.63 -65.66 42.43
CA THR A 71 -17.71 -64.20 42.56
C THR A 71 -16.44 -63.51 42.08
N ALA A 72 -15.26 -64.06 42.35
CA ALA A 72 -14.00 -63.52 41.84
C ALA A 72 -13.88 -63.66 40.31
N ALA A 73 -14.50 -64.69 39.71
CA ALA A 73 -14.55 -64.82 38.25
C ALA A 73 -15.42 -63.73 37.62
N ALA A 74 -16.59 -63.46 38.22
CA ALA A 74 -17.45 -62.36 37.80
C ALA A 74 -16.76 -60.99 37.97
N GLU A 75 -16.13 -60.75 39.12
CA GLU A 75 -15.38 -59.52 39.40
C GLU A 75 -14.24 -59.31 38.39
N PHE A 76 -13.49 -60.37 38.08
CA PHE A 76 -12.44 -60.29 37.06
C PHE A 76 -12.96 -59.89 35.67
N ILE A 77 -14.13 -60.42 35.26
CA ILE A 77 -14.75 -60.07 33.98
C ILE A 77 -15.23 -58.62 34.01
N ILE A 78 -15.86 -58.18 35.09
CA ILE A 78 -16.31 -56.80 35.28
C ILE A 78 -15.11 -55.84 35.20
N ASP A 79 -14.02 -56.15 35.89
CA ASP A 79 -12.79 -55.35 35.85
C ASP A 79 -12.19 -55.27 34.45
N CYS A 80 -12.24 -56.37 33.68
CA CYS A 80 -11.81 -56.36 32.28
C CYS A 80 -12.65 -55.39 31.45
N LEU A 81 -13.98 -55.41 31.60
CA LEU A 81 -14.87 -54.52 30.87
C LEU A 81 -14.65 -53.06 31.25
N ILE A 82 -14.56 -52.74 32.55
CA ILE A 82 -14.31 -51.38 33.04
C ILE A 82 -12.97 -50.85 32.50
N ARG A 83 -11.91 -51.67 32.49
CA ARG A 83 -10.62 -51.27 31.91
C ARG A 83 -10.72 -50.95 30.42
N GLN A 84 -11.51 -51.72 29.67
CA GLN A 84 -11.69 -51.46 28.24
C GLN A 84 -12.54 -50.21 27.99
N GLU A 85 -13.62 -50.03 28.74
CA GLU A 85 -14.45 -48.81 28.68
C GLU A 85 -13.60 -47.56 28.98
N THR A 86 -12.86 -47.58 30.08
CA THR A 86 -11.95 -46.48 30.45
C THR A 86 -10.90 -46.22 29.36
N ARG A 87 -10.41 -47.26 28.68
CA ARG A 87 -9.46 -47.11 27.57
C ARG A 87 -10.11 -46.44 26.36
N ILE A 88 -11.35 -46.80 26.03
CA ILE A 88 -12.11 -46.19 24.94
C ILE A 88 -12.34 -44.70 25.25
N ASP A 89 -12.76 -44.37 26.46
CA ASP A 89 -12.99 -42.98 26.88
C ASP A 89 -11.71 -42.14 26.79
N ASN A 90 -10.60 -42.66 27.30
CA ASN A 90 -9.30 -41.99 27.22
C ASN A 90 -8.86 -41.73 25.78
N ILE A 91 -9.10 -42.68 24.86
CA ILE A 91 -8.80 -42.51 23.44
C ILE A 91 -9.73 -41.44 22.84
N ALA A 92 -11.02 -41.48 23.15
CA ALA A 92 -11.99 -40.49 22.67
C ALA A 92 -11.62 -39.07 23.12
N ASP A 93 -11.25 -38.89 24.39
CA ASP A 93 -10.77 -37.62 24.92
C ASP A 93 -9.46 -37.16 24.28
N SER A 94 -8.53 -38.08 24.05
CA SER A 94 -7.27 -37.79 23.36
C SER A 94 -7.50 -37.29 21.92
N VAL A 95 -8.42 -37.93 21.19
CA VAL A 95 -8.82 -37.50 19.84
C VAL A 95 -9.48 -36.13 19.89
N LYS A 96 -10.42 -35.91 20.82
CA LYS A 96 -11.11 -34.63 21.00
C LYS A 96 -10.12 -33.49 21.29
N ASN A 97 -9.17 -33.71 22.19
CA ASN A 97 -8.16 -32.74 22.56
C ASN A 97 -7.22 -32.43 21.38
N SER A 98 -6.83 -33.45 20.62
CA SER A 98 -6.00 -33.29 19.43
C SER A 98 -6.70 -32.47 18.34
N ILE A 99 -7.98 -32.75 18.08
CA ILE A 99 -8.81 -31.98 17.13
C ILE A 99 -8.91 -30.52 17.58
N SER A 100 -9.17 -30.30 18.87
CA SER A 100 -9.32 -28.95 19.43
C SER A 100 -8.02 -28.16 19.27
N MET A 101 -6.87 -28.77 19.57
CA MET A 101 -5.55 -28.16 19.40
C MET A 101 -5.26 -27.80 17.94
N ILE A 102 -5.61 -28.66 16.98
CA ILE A 102 -5.45 -28.38 15.54
C ILE A 102 -6.33 -27.19 15.14
N LEU A 103 -7.60 -27.18 15.55
CA LEU A 103 -8.52 -26.09 15.25
C LEU A 103 -8.04 -24.76 15.82
N GLU A 104 -7.55 -24.74 17.06
CA GLU A 104 -7.01 -23.55 17.71
C GLU A 104 -5.81 -22.98 16.92
N LYS A 105 -4.91 -23.87 16.48
CA LYS A 105 -3.73 -23.52 15.70
C LYS A 105 -4.10 -22.93 14.35
N GLU A 106 -5.00 -23.57 13.60
CA GLU A 106 -5.44 -23.08 12.29
C GLU A 106 -6.19 -21.75 12.41
N LYS A 107 -7.04 -21.60 13.44
CA LYS A 107 -7.71 -20.32 13.74
C LYS A 107 -6.70 -19.22 14.05
N GLY A 108 -5.64 -19.54 14.80
CA GLY A 108 -4.53 -18.64 15.08
C GLY A 108 -3.81 -18.19 13.80
N ALA A 109 -3.47 -19.14 12.93
CA ALA A 109 -2.80 -18.88 11.66
C ALA A 109 -3.62 -17.97 10.73
N ILE A 110 -4.94 -18.22 10.63
CA ILE A 110 -5.85 -17.34 9.87
C ILE A 110 -5.86 -15.93 10.49
N GLY A 111 -5.94 -15.82 11.81
CA GLY A 111 -5.89 -14.54 12.52
C GLY A 111 -4.60 -13.76 12.25
N ASP A 112 -3.45 -14.44 12.22
CA ASP A 112 -2.17 -13.83 11.85
C ASP A 112 -2.14 -13.36 10.39
N MET A 113 -2.73 -14.14 9.48
CA MET A 113 -2.79 -13.78 8.06
C MET A 113 -3.67 -12.55 7.82
N ILE A 114 -4.81 -12.45 8.52
CA ILE A 114 -5.67 -11.26 8.50
C ILE A 114 -4.93 -10.03 9.04
N ARG A 115 -4.15 -10.18 10.12
CA ARG A 115 -3.32 -9.09 10.66
C ARG A 115 -2.27 -8.63 9.66
N LYS A 116 -1.56 -9.56 9.02
CA LYS A 116 -0.56 -9.26 7.98
C LYS A 116 -1.19 -8.53 6.79
N LEU A 117 -2.33 -8.99 6.29
CA LEU A 117 -3.06 -8.33 5.21
C LEU A 117 -3.48 -6.91 5.58
N SER A 118 -3.96 -6.70 6.80
CA SER A 118 -4.36 -5.38 7.30
C SER A 118 -3.16 -4.43 7.38
N TYR A 119 -2.01 -4.94 7.85
CA TYR A 119 -0.76 -4.19 7.90
C TYR A 119 -0.29 -3.76 6.51
N ILE A 120 -0.23 -4.72 5.56
CA ILE A 120 0.15 -4.44 4.17
C ILE A 120 -0.79 -3.38 3.58
N ARG A 121 -2.11 -3.52 3.74
CA ARG A 121 -3.07 -2.53 3.23
C ARG A 121 -2.79 -1.11 3.75
N GLN A 122 -2.46 -1.00 5.03
CA GLN A 122 -2.20 0.29 5.66
C GLN A 122 -0.90 0.91 5.16
N GLU A 123 0.16 0.10 5.00
CA GLU A 123 1.44 0.53 4.46
C GLU A 123 1.32 1.02 3.01
N TYR A 124 0.62 0.26 2.15
CA TYR A 124 0.39 0.66 0.75
C TYR A 124 -0.41 1.97 0.65
N THR A 125 -1.47 2.14 1.44
CA THR A 125 -2.30 3.36 1.40
C THR A 125 -1.52 4.60 1.84
N VAL A 126 -0.68 4.47 2.86
CA VAL A 126 0.16 5.58 3.34
C VAL A 126 1.24 5.93 2.31
N ASN A 127 1.92 4.92 1.75
CA ASN A 127 2.95 5.14 0.74
C ASN A 127 2.40 5.77 -0.54
N GLU A 128 1.22 5.35 -1.00
CA GLU A 128 0.56 6.01 -2.14
C GLU A 128 0.20 7.46 -1.84
N ARG A 129 -0.36 7.76 -0.65
CA ARG A 129 -0.65 9.15 -0.25
C ARG A 129 0.60 10.02 -0.25
N ILE A 130 1.72 9.49 0.27
CA ILE A 130 3.00 10.20 0.27
C ILE A 130 3.50 10.42 -1.16
N ASN A 131 3.38 9.41 -2.04
CA ASN A 131 3.79 9.53 -3.44
C ASN A 131 2.95 10.56 -4.20
N ILE A 132 1.63 10.56 -4.01
CA ILE A 132 0.72 11.57 -4.59
C ILE A 132 1.10 12.97 -4.09
N ALA A 133 1.33 13.13 -2.78
CA ALA A 133 1.74 14.41 -2.21
C ALA A 133 3.08 14.91 -2.80
N LYS A 134 4.06 14.03 -2.96
CA LYS A 134 5.36 14.35 -3.59
C LYS A 134 5.19 14.76 -5.06
N GLN A 135 4.36 14.05 -5.82
CA GLN A 135 4.08 14.41 -7.22
C GLN A 135 3.37 15.75 -7.32
N HIS A 136 2.39 16.00 -6.46
CA HIS A 136 1.69 17.28 -6.37
C HIS A 136 2.65 18.42 -6.05
N GLN A 137 3.54 18.24 -5.07
CA GLN A 137 4.54 19.25 -4.72
C GLN A 137 5.48 19.55 -5.90
N ARG A 138 6.01 18.54 -6.58
CA ARG A 138 6.86 18.72 -7.77
C ARG A 138 6.15 19.46 -8.90
N LEU A 139 4.87 19.17 -9.13
CA LEU A 139 4.05 19.88 -10.09
C LEU A 139 3.93 21.36 -9.71
N MET A 140 3.60 21.65 -8.45
CA MET A 140 3.46 23.03 -7.97
C MET A 140 4.76 23.82 -8.06
N GLU A 141 5.89 23.23 -7.68
CA GLU A 141 7.21 23.84 -7.86
C GLU A 141 7.53 24.15 -9.33
N SER A 142 7.13 23.25 -10.25
CA SER A 142 7.34 23.43 -11.68
C SER A 142 6.45 24.56 -12.25
N VAL A 143 5.18 24.59 -11.84
CA VAL A 143 4.24 25.66 -12.20
C VAL A 143 4.75 27.01 -11.71
N TRP A 144 5.19 27.07 -10.45
CA TRP A 144 5.71 28.31 -9.86
C TRP A 144 6.97 28.82 -10.59
N LYS A 145 7.88 27.92 -10.97
CA LYS A 145 9.05 28.26 -11.80
C LYS A 145 8.67 28.83 -13.16
N ILE A 146 7.68 28.23 -13.84
CA ILE A 146 7.22 28.69 -15.16
C ILE A 146 6.57 30.07 -15.03
N LEU A 147 5.68 30.25 -14.04
CA LEU A 147 4.99 31.52 -13.82
C LEU A 147 5.96 32.64 -13.46
N ASN A 148 6.91 32.41 -12.55
CA ASN A 148 7.91 33.42 -12.22
C ASN A 148 8.81 33.79 -13.41
N LYS A 149 9.19 32.81 -14.22
CA LYS A 149 9.98 33.09 -15.43
C LYS A 149 9.19 33.95 -16.42
N ALA A 150 7.90 33.66 -16.59
CA ALA A 150 7.02 34.46 -17.43
C ALA A 150 6.84 35.88 -16.88
N ASP A 151 6.65 36.02 -15.57
CA ASP A 151 6.48 37.30 -14.89
C ASP A 151 7.72 38.20 -15.00
N ILE A 152 8.91 37.64 -14.72
CA ILE A 152 10.19 38.33 -14.90
C ILE A 152 10.37 38.77 -16.37
N SER A 153 10.03 37.90 -17.33
CA SER A 153 10.15 38.21 -18.76
C SER A 153 9.19 39.32 -19.18
N LEU A 154 7.95 39.30 -18.67
CA LEU A 154 6.94 40.33 -18.91
C LEU A 154 7.39 41.68 -18.35
N SER A 155 7.86 41.69 -17.10
CA SER A 155 8.38 42.90 -16.46
C SER A 155 9.57 43.49 -17.24
N TYR A 156 10.52 42.64 -17.65
CA TYR A 156 11.65 43.06 -18.48
C TYR A 156 11.22 43.66 -19.82
N ILE A 157 10.27 43.03 -20.52
CA ILE A 157 9.76 43.56 -21.79
C ILE A 157 9.03 44.88 -21.57
N ALA A 158 8.22 45.00 -20.51
CA ALA A 158 7.51 46.23 -20.18
C ALA A 158 8.49 47.39 -19.89
N GLU A 159 9.52 47.13 -19.08
CA GLU A 159 10.57 48.12 -18.76
C GLU A 159 11.36 48.52 -20.02
N LYS A 160 11.72 47.55 -20.85
CA LYS A 160 12.45 47.79 -22.10
C LYS A 160 11.63 48.61 -23.08
N ILE A 161 10.34 48.30 -23.26
CA ILE A 161 9.44 49.09 -24.11
C ILE A 161 9.38 50.52 -23.59
N ASN A 162 9.21 50.70 -22.29
CA ASN A 162 9.10 52.04 -21.71
C ASN A 162 10.36 52.87 -21.95
N THR A 163 11.53 52.27 -21.71
CA THR A 163 12.84 52.94 -21.85
C THR A 163 13.16 53.26 -23.31
N GLU A 164 12.97 52.29 -24.22
CA GLU A 164 13.23 52.48 -25.65
C GLU A 164 12.23 53.45 -26.29
N ALA A 165 10.95 53.39 -25.90
CA ALA A 165 9.93 54.32 -26.38
C ALA A 165 10.24 55.75 -25.92
N HIS A 166 10.54 55.95 -24.63
CA HIS A 166 10.95 57.26 -24.10
C HIS A 166 12.20 57.77 -24.81
N GLY A 167 13.23 56.94 -24.94
CA GLY A 167 14.47 57.32 -25.62
C GLY A 167 14.25 57.71 -27.09
N LYS A 168 13.42 56.95 -27.84
CA LYS A 168 13.08 57.31 -29.21
C LYS A 168 12.25 58.59 -29.30
N ILE A 169 11.26 58.77 -28.43
CA ILE A 169 10.42 59.97 -28.42
C ILE A 169 11.26 61.21 -28.11
N GLU A 170 12.10 61.16 -27.07
CA GLU A 170 12.99 62.26 -26.71
C GLU A 170 14.01 62.56 -27.81
N LYS A 171 14.56 61.54 -28.48
CA LYS A 171 15.47 61.74 -29.61
C LYS A 171 14.79 62.47 -30.77
N HIS A 172 13.58 62.08 -31.15
CA HIS A 172 12.83 62.76 -32.22
C HIS A 172 12.40 64.17 -31.80
N ARG A 173 12.03 64.37 -30.53
CA ARG A 173 11.71 65.70 -29.99
C ARG A 173 12.91 66.65 -30.08
N ASN A 174 14.10 66.18 -29.70
CA ASN A 174 15.34 66.94 -29.83
C ASN A 174 15.70 67.22 -31.29
N GLN A 175 15.46 66.27 -32.20
CA GLN A 175 15.66 66.50 -33.64
C GLN A 175 14.72 67.57 -34.19
N ILE A 176 13.43 67.53 -33.83
CA ILE A 176 12.46 68.57 -34.21
C ILE A 176 12.91 69.93 -33.69
N TYR A 177 13.28 70.02 -32.41
CA TYR A 177 13.77 71.25 -31.80
C TYR A 177 15.02 71.82 -32.51
N LEU A 178 15.96 70.96 -32.90
CA LEU A 178 17.15 71.36 -33.65
C LEU A 178 16.78 71.88 -35.03
N ILE A 179 15.90 71.17 -35.76
CA ILE A 179 15.41 71.60 -37.07
C ILE A 179 14.67 72.94 -36.96
N GLU A 180 13.81 73.11 -35.97
CA GLU A 180 13.12 74.38 -35.69
C GLU A 180 14.12 75.51 -35.45
N LYS A 181 15.17 75.29 -34.64
CA LYS A 181 16.23 76.28 -34.44
C LYS A 181 17.01 76.59 -35.71
N THR A 182 17.33 75.58 -36.52
CA THR A 182 18.03 75.79 -37.80
C THR A 182 17.17 76.56 -38.78
N VAL A 183 15.88 76.24 -38.87
CA VAL A 183 14.90 76.98 -39.69
C VAL A 183 14.77 78.42 -39.20
N ALA A 184 14.70 78.63 -37.88
CA ALA A 184 14.69 79.98 -37.30
C ALA A 184 15.97 80.74 -37.63
N LEU A 185 17.16 80.12 -37.54
CA LEU A 185 18.43 80.76 -37.88
C LEU A 185 18.56 81.09 -39.38
N LEU A 186 18.00 80.26 -40.25
CA LEU A 186 18.02 80.44 -41.71
C LEU A 186 16.84 81.29 -42.21
N SER A 187 15.92 81.70 -41.33
CA SER A 187 14.78 82.51 -41.74
C SER A 187 15.26 83.91 -42.13
N PRO A 188 14.69 84.50 -43.21
CA PRO A 188 15.04 85.85 -43.66
C PRO A 188 14.92 86.90 -42.54
N GLU A 189 13.93 86.75 -41.65
CA GLU A 189 13.70 87.63 -40.51
C GLU A 189 14.87 87.66 -39.51
N SER A 190 15.50 86.51 -39.27
CA SER A 190 16.65 86.40 -38.36
C SER A 190 17.92 87.02 -38.95
N VAL A 191 18.07 86.95 -40.27
CA VAL A 191 19.14 87.62 -41.02
C VAL A 191 18.95 89.13 -40.97
N LEU A 192 17.71 89.61 -41.14
CA LEU A 192 17.34 91.02 -41.05
C LEU A 192 17.56 91.59 -39.62
N LYS A 193 17.21 90.83 -38.57
CA LYS A 193 17.47 91.21 -37.16
C LYS A 193 18.95 91.27 -36.78
N ARG A 194 19.83 90.60 -37.52
CA ARG A 194 21.30 90.65 -37.32
C ARG A 194 21.97 91.85 -38.00
N GLY A 195 21.19 92.76 -38.60
CA GLY A 195 21.69 93.99 -39.22
C GLY A 195 22.06 93.85 -40.69
N TYR A 196 21.72 92.72 -41.32
CA TYR A 196 21.83 92.58 -42.77
C TYR A 196 20.58 93.13 -43.45
N THR A 197 20.74 93.77 -44.60
CA THR A 197 19.63 94.29 -45.39
C THR A 197 19.39 93.43 -46.60
N ILE A 198 18.12 93.28 -46.98
CA ILE A 198 17.75 92.59 -48.21
C ILE A 198 17.36 93.65 -49.24
N VAL A 199 18.06 93.68 -50.37
CA VAL A 199 17.75 94.59 -51.47
C VAL A 199 16.81 93.90 -52.46
N LYS A 200 15.64 94.51 -52.69
CA LYS A 200 14.65 94.09 -53.68
C LYS A 200 14.53 95.15 -54.78
N GLN A 201 14.43 94.70 -56.03
CA GLN A 201 14.10 95.55 -57.19
C GLN A 201 13.13 94.77 -58.08
N ASP A 202 12.05 95.40 -58.54
CA ASP A 202 10.99 94.76 -59.34
C ASP A 202 10.50 93.41 -58.74
N ASN A 203 10.33 93.37 -57.41
CA ASN A 203 9.90 92.20 -56.63
C ASN A 203 10.84 90.98 -56.69
N LYS A 204 12.11 91.15 -57.11
CA LYS A 204 13.17 90.13 -57.12
C LYS A 204 14.29 90.49 -56.15
N PHE A 205 14.85 89.47 -55.50
CA PHE A 205 15.98 89.62 -54.56
C PHE A 205 17.31 89.78 -55.31
N ILE A 206 18.03 90.87 -55.02
CA ILE A 206 19.33 91.14 -55.63
C ILE A 206 20.44 90.74 -54.67
N LYS A 207 21.34 89.85 -55.11
CA LYS A 207 22.43 89.28 -54.28
C LYS A 207 23.80 89.92 -54.51
N SER A 208 23.92 90.85 -55.47
CA SER A 208 25.19 91.45 -55.87
C SER A 208 24.99 92.87 -56.38
N VAL A 209 25.91 93.77 -56.00
CA VAL A 209 25.87 95.21 -56.34
C VAL A 209 25.90 95.46 -57.86
N ALA A 210 26.52 94.56 -58.63
CA ALA A 210 26.61 94.67 -60.08
C ALA A 210 25.28 94.43 -60.82
N ALA A 211 24.29 93.83 -60.15
CA ALA A 211 22.99 93.50 -60.73
C ALA A 211 21.90 94.54 -60.38
N ILE A 212 22.27 95.63 -59.70
CA ILE A 212 21.37 96.74 -59.40
C ILE A 212 21.30 97.65 -60.63
N ASP A 213 20.10 97.81 -61.18
CA ASP A 213 19.84 98.79 -62.23
C ASP A 213 19.79 100.18 -61.59
N LYS A 214 20.78 101.02 -61.86
CA LYS A 214 20.96 102.33 -61.21
C LYS A 214 19.90 103.36 -61.59
N ASN A 215 19.09 103.08 -62.61
CA ASN A 215 18.05 104.00 -63.12
C ASN A 215 16.64 103.67 -62.60
N LYS A 216 16.51 102.74 -61.67
CA LYS A 216 15.23 102.28 -61.12
C LYS A 216 15.28 102.31 -59.60
N SER A 217 14.14 102.62 -58.98
CA SER A 217 14.01 102.55 -57.53
C SER A 217 14.25 101.12 -57.03
N PHE A 218 14.85 101.01 -55.85
CA PHE A 218 15.03 99.74 -55.18
C PHE A 218 14.63 99.87 -53.71
N THR A 219 14.07 98.81 -53.16
CA THR A 219 13.61 98.76 -51.77
C THR A 219 14.64 98.01 -50.94
N ILE A 220 15.15 98.66 -49.92
CA ILE A 220 15.99 98.04 -48.90
C ILE A 220 15.09 97.64 -47.73
N VAL A 221 14.95 96.34 -47.51
CA VAL A 221 14.20 95.75 -46.40
C VAL A 221 15.15 95.62 -45.22
N PHE A 222 14.82 96.30 -44.12
CA PHE A 222 15.49 96.19 -42.82
C PHE A 222 14.68 95.30 -41.87
N GLY A 223 15.24 94.99 -40.70
CA GLY A 223 14.54 94.18 -39.68
C GLY A 223 13.37 94.87 -38.99
N ASP A 224 13.24 96.18 -39.14
CA ASP A 224 12.28 97.07 -38.49
C ASP A 224 11.42 97.89 -39.47
N GLY A 225 11.66 97.78 -40.78
CA GLY A 225 10.87 98.47 -41.82
C GLY A 225 11.52 98.43 -43.19
N ASP A 226 10.84 98.98 -44.19
CA ASP A 226 11.31 99.03 -45.58
C ASP A 226 11.57 100.49 -45.99
N ILE A 227 12.71 100.75 -46.64
CA ILE A 227 13.04 102.06 -47.20
C ILE A 227 13.13 101.93 -48.71
N GLU A 228 12.37 102.76 -49.42
CA GLU A 228 12.42 102.87 -50.87
C GLU A 228 13.42 103.97 -51.26
N VAL A 229 14.44 103.60 -52.04
CA VAL A 229 15.46 104.54 -52.54
C VAL A 229 15.18 104.80 -54.01
N ASN A 230 14.79 106.04 -54.32
CA ASN A 230 14.60 106.50 -55.69
C ASN A 230 15.93 107.03 -56.23
N SER A 231 16.27 106.67 -57.47
CA SER A 231 17.44 107.17 -58.18
C SER A 231 17.17 108.59 -58.69
N ASP A 232 17.86 109.58 -58.12
CA ASP A 232 18.06 110.90 -58.73
C ASP A 232 19.37 110.92 -59.55
#